data_AF-A0A383C6V3-F1
#
_entry.id   AF-A0A383C6V3-F1
#
_cell.length_a   1.000
_cell.length_b   1.000
_cell.length_c   1.000
_cell.angle_alpha   90.00
_cell.angle_beta   90.00
_cell.angle_gamma   90.00
#
_symmetry.space_group_name_H-M   'P 1'
#
loop_
_entity.id
_entity.type
_entity.pdbx_description
1 polymer ?
#
loop_
_entity_poly.entity_id
_entity_poly.type
_entity_poly.pdbx_seq_one_letter_code
_entity_poly.pdbx_strand_id
1 'polypeptide(L)'
;DKMRNTAVEISCLGAGPLRIHEDGSKTSDYAPSPPWGFENQDSGADLLLDKQIIAKHYPYISHKVAAALHVRRGGWFSAHQLGMYMLEQILDHGVRILKSKVTDIALKSGRVDSVYHQSTDQTYNVDTNVLVIAAGPFVNKITSMINVKVPVLNELHTKMAFQDYLGVVARDAPLMIWDDPVQLSWLPDERAELESDESTRWLLEEFPGGMHFRPDGGVDSPILLMQLSYGLDVVEPVWPPQ
;
A
#
# COMPACT_ATOMS: atom_id res chain seq x y z
N ASP A 1 10.43 19.20 12.83
CA ASP A 1 11.76 18.55 12.95
C ASP A 1 11.81 17.08 12.53
N LYS A 2 10.94 16.19 13.04
CA LYS A 2 10.96 14.75 12.68
C LYS A 2 10.94 14.47 11.16
N MET A 3 9.92 14.94 10.44
CA MET A 3 9.78 14.70 8.98
C MET A 3 11.00 15.19 8.19
N ARG A 4 11.56 16.36 8.55
CA ARG A 4 12.77 16.91 7.92
C ARG A 4 13.96 15.99 8.12
N ASN A 5 14.21 15.56 9.36
CA ASN A 5 15.35 14.70 9.69
C ASN A 5 15.26 13.36 8.94
N THR A 6 14.07 12.74 8.95
CA THR A 6 13.83 11.49 8.22
C THR A 6 14.00 11.67 6.70
N ALA A 7 13.51 12.77 6.12
CA ALA A 7 13.67 13.04 4.69
C ALA A 7 15.15 13.23 4.29
N VAL A 8 15.93 13.92 5.14
CA VAL A 8 17.38 14.08 4.92
C VAL A 8 18.10 12.74 5.01
N GLU A 9 17.79 11.93 6.02
CA GLU A 9 18.37 10.59 6.19
C GLU A 9 18.08 9.69 4.98
N ILE A 10 16.82 9.61 4.55
CA ILE A 10 16.40 8.81 3.40
C ILE A 10 17.06 9.30 2.10
N SER A 11 17.22 10.61 1.93
CA SER A 11 17.98 11.18 0.81
C SER A 11 19.44 10.72 0.82
N CYS A 12 20.11 10.76 1.99
CA CYS A 12 21.47 10.25 2.17
C CYS A 12 21.60 8.75 1.90
N LEU A 13 20.53 7.97 2.13
CA LEU A 13 20.46 6.53 1.83
C LEU A 13 20.18 6.21 0.35
N GLY A 14 20.12 7.22 -0.52
CA GLY A 14 20.04 7.03 -1.97
C GLY A 14 18.65 7.19 -2.58
N ALA A 15 17.67 7.73 -1.83
CA ALA A 15 16.35 8.03 -2.38
C ALA A 15 16.32 9.20 -3.40
N GLY A 16 17.47 9.84 -3.62
CA GLY A 16 17.62 10.99 -4.52
C GLY A 16 17.61 12.33 -3.78
N PRO A 17 17.73 13.45 -4.52
CA PRO A 17 17.88 14.79 -3.93
C PRO A 17 16.63 15.25 -3.18
N LEU A 18 16.83 15.91 -2.04
CA LEU A 18 15.76 16.57 -1.27
C LEU A 18 15.75 18.07 -1.57
N ARG A 19 14.61 18.59 -2.02
CA ARG A 19 14.34 20.03 -2.14
C ARG A 19 13.46 20.46 -0.96
N ILE A 20 13.78 21.58 -0.32
CA ILE A 20 13.04 22.06 0.85
C ILE A 20 12.42 23.42 0.50
N HIS A 21 11.11 23.53 0.68
CA HIS A 21 10.31 24.72 0.44
C HIS A 21 9.89 25.31 1.79
N GLU A 22 10.70 26.22 2.32
CA GLU A 22 10.47 26.90 3.62
C GLU A 22 9.53 28.10 3.49
N ASP A 23 9.06 28.63 4.62
CA ASP A 23 8.20 29.81 4.67
C ASP A 23 8.78 30.98 3.86
N GLY A 24 8.00 31.50 2.93
CA GLY A 24 8.41 32.58 2.02
C GLY A 24 9.00 32.10 0.70
N SER A 25 9.08 30.79 0.46
CA SER A 25 9.38 30.21 -0.85
C SER A 25 8.34 30.65 -1.87
N LYS A 26 8.73 30.89 -3.12
CA LYS A 26 7.74 31.29 -4.13
C LYS A 26 6.90 30.07 -4.49
N THR A 27 5.58 30.26 -4.60
CA THR A 27 4.69 29.19 -5.05
C THR A 27 4.94 28.71 -6.48
N SER A 28 5.83 29.37 -7.23
CA SER A 28 6.34 28.94 -8.54
C SER A 28 7.48 27.92 -8.45
N ASP A 29 8.14 27.82 -7.30
CA ASP A 29 9.32 26.97 -7.11
C ASP A 29 8.91 25.50 -6.89
N TYR A 30 7.63 25.27 -6.63
CA TYR A 30 7.01 23.96 -6.52
C TYR A 30 5.95 23.75 -7.61
N ALA A 31 5.96 22.56 -8.21
CA ALA A 31 4.89 22.07 -9.07
C ALA A 31 4.47 20.65 -8.64
N PRO A 32 3.15 20.35 -8.60
CA PRO A 32 2.67 18.99 -8.39
C PRO A 32 3.06 18.08 -9.56
N SER A 33 3.08 16.77 -9.32
CA SER A 33 3.31 15.78 -10.38
C SER A 33 2.09 15.71 -11.31
N PRO A 34 2.27 15.39 -12.60
CA PRO A 34 1.13 15.14 -13.49
C PRO A 34 0.34 13.92 -12.99
N PRO A 35 -0.95 13.80 -13.35
CA PRO A 35 -1.77 12.66 -12.97
C PRO A 35 -1.27 11.33 -13.56
N TRP A 36 -0.54 11.39 -14.68
CA TRP A 36 -0.04 10.24 -15.43
C TRP A 36 1.38 10.49 -15.92
N GLY A 37 2.20 9.43 -15.91
CA GLY A 37 3.59 9.45 -16.35
C GLY A 37 4.57 9.98 -15.29
N PHE A 38 5.82 9.54 -15.36
CA PHE A 38 6.88 9.92 -14.42
C PHE A 38 8.21 10.27 -15.10
N GLU A 39 8.32 10.02 -16.41
CA GLU A 39 9.55 10.06 -17.18
C GLU A 39 10.19 11.45 -17.19
N ASN A 40 9.34 12.49 -17.27
CA ASN A 40 9.75 13.90 -17.30
C ASN A 40 9.69 14.58 -15.93
N GLN A 41 9.61 13.80 -14.85
CA GLN A 41 9.62 14.31 -13.48
C GLN A 41 11.02 14.17 -12.87
N ASP A 42 11.38 15.12 -12.01
CA ASP A 42 12.61 15.08 -11.21
C ASP A 42 12.67 13.81 -10.33
N SER A 43 13.86 13.44 -9.87
CA SER A 43 14.03 12.38 -8.86
C SER A 43 14.04 12.96 -7.44
N GLY A 44 13.99 12.08 -6.43
CA GLY A 44 14.04 12.47 -5.02
C GLY A 44 12.70 12.97 -4.49
N ALA A 45 12.72 13.99 -3.64
CA ALA A 45 11.53 14.48 -2.97
C ALA A 45 11.53 16.00 -2.74
N ASP A 46 10.35 16.55 -2.53
CA ASP A 46 10.12 17.95 -2.13
C ASP A 46 9.48 17.98 -0.75
N LEU A 47 10.17 18.54 0.24
CA LEU A 47 9.64 18.81 1.57
C LEU A 47 9.01 20.20 1.59
N LEU A 48 7.68 20.24 1.68
CA LEU A 48 6.88 21.46 1.74
C LEU A 48 6.65 21.82 3.20
N LEU A 49 7.18 22.96 3.63
CA LEU A 49 6.96 23.53 4.96
C LEU A 49 6.15 24.83 4.87
N ASP A 50 6.22 25.52 3.73
CA ASP A 50 5.37 26.67 3.45
C ASP A 50 3.90 26.23 3.27
N LYS A 51 3.06 26.64 4.23
CA LYS A 51 1.64 26.30 4.25
C LYS A 51 0.85 26.91 3.08
N GLN A 52 1.32 28.02 2.49
CA GLN A 52 0.66 28.63 1.33
C GLN A 52 0.86 27.78 0.08
N ILE A 53 2.04 27.16 -0.08
CA ILE A 53 2.29 26.19 -1.15
C ILE A 53 1.35 24.99 -1.00
N ILE A 54 1.26 24.43 0.21
CA ILE A 54 0.38 23.28 0.47
C ILE A 54 -1.08 23.65 0.21
N ALA A 55 -1.58 24.76 0.77
CA ALA A 55 -2.97 25.19 0.61
C ALA A 55 -3.34 25.50 -0.85
N LYS A 56 -2.40 26.05 -1.64
CA LYS A 56 -2.61 26.36 -3.05
C LYS A 56 -2.76 25.09 -3.90
N HIS A 57 -1.90 24.09 -3.68
CA HIS A 57 -1.83 22.90 -4.55
C HIS A 57 -2.66 21.73 -4.02
N TYR A 58 -2.97 21.71 -2.73
CA TYR A 58 -3.71 20.65 -2.04
C TYR A 58 -4.81 21.24 -1.15
N PRO A 59 -5.78 21.98 -1.74
CA PRO A 59 -6.79 22.73 -0.98
C PRO A 59 -7.76 21.85 -0.18
N TYR A 60 -7.80 20.55 -0.49
CA TYR A 60 -8.62 19.55 0.19
C TYR A 60 -7.96 18.97 1.46
N ILE A 61 -6.73 19.39 1.80
CA ILE A 61 -6.07 19.01 3.03
C ILE A 61 -6.34 20.05 4.13
N SER A 62 -6.40 19.58 5.37
CA SER A 62 -6.61 20.44 6.54
C SER A 62 -5.61 21.60 6.61
N HIS A 63 -6.11 22.81 6.87
CA HIS A 63 -5.29 24.01 7.09
C HIS A 63 -4.35 23.88 8.30
N LYS A 64 -4.56 22.88 9.16
CA LYS A 64 -3.68 22.57 10.30
C LYS A 64 -2.41 21.82 9.90
N VAL A 65 -2.30 21.37 8.64
CA VAL A 65 -1.11 20.67 8.12
C VAL A 65 0.16 21.46 8.42
N ALA A 66 1.16 20.77 8.96
CA ALA A 66 2.43 21.36 9.35
C ALA A 66 3.51 21.23 8.25
N ALA A 67 3.46 20.13 7.50
CA ALA A 67 4.41 19.82 6.44
C ALA A 67 3.82 18.78 5.48
N ALA A 68 4.37 18.70 4.27
CA ALA A 68 4.11 17.60 3.34
C ALA A 68 5.42 17.15 2.68
N LEU A 69 5.58 15.84 2.47
CA LEU A 69 6.70 15.27 1.71
C LEU A 69 6.17 14.71 0.39
N HIS A 70 6.50 15.36 -0.72
CA HIS A 70 6.15 14.90 -2.04
C HIS A 70 7.28 14.07 -2.64
N VAL A 71 7.12 12.75 -2.63
CA VAL A 71 8.06 11.81 -3.28
C VAL A 71 7.86 11.87 -4.79
N ARG A 72 8.92 12.22 -5.53
CA ARG A 72 8.87 12.29 -7.00
C ARG A 72 8.97 10.92 -7.62
N ARG A 73 8.30 10.76 -8.77
CA ARG A 73 8.16 9.46 -9.48
C ARG A 73 7.51 8.35 -8.63
N GLY A 74 6.93 8.73 -7.49
CA GLY A 74 6.02 7.88 -6.73
C GLY A 74 4.59 7.99 -7.28
N GLY A 75 3.79 6.98 -7.02
CA GLY A 75 2.41 6.95 -7.50
C GLY A 75 1.75 5.60 -7.24
N TRP A 76 0.77 5.27 -8.06
CA TRP A 76 0.04 4.01 -8.00
C TRP A 76 -0.02 3.37 -9.39
N PHE A 77 -0.22 2.06 -9.42
CA PHE A 77 -0.45 1.31 -10.65
C PHE A 77 -1.44 0.18 -10.37
N SER A 78 -2.07 -0.36 -11.41
CA SER A 78 -2.93 -1.53 -11.28
C SER A 78 -2.09 -2.78 -11.12
N ALA A 79 -1.99 -3.29 -9.88
CA ALA A 79 -1.29 -4.54 -9.60
C ALA A 79 -1.91 -5.74 -10.35
N HIS A 80 -3.22 -5.71 -10.58
CA HIS A 80 -3.91 -6.74 -11.37
C HIS A 80 -3.48 -6.70 -12.83
N GLN A 81 -3.50 -5.53 -13.48
CA GLN A 81 -3.07 -5.42 -14.88
C GLN A 81 -1.59 -5.74 -15.05
N LEU A 82 -0.73 -5.26 -14.14
CA LEU A 82 0.69 -5.62 -14.16
C LEU A 82 0.88 -7.14 -13.99
N GLY A 83 0.16 -7.76 -13.05
CA GLY A 83 0.21 -9.19 -12.82
C GLY A 83 -0.24 -10.01 -14.04
N MET A 84 -1.32 -9.60 -14.70
CA MET A 84 -1.80 -10.23 -15.94
C MET A 84 -0.79 -10.07 -17.09
N TYR A 85 -0.23 -8.87 -17.25
CA TYR A 85 0.83 -8.65 -18.24
C TYR A 85 2.03 -9.57 -17.97
N MET A 86 2.52 -9.62 -16.73
CA MET A 86 3.62 -10.51 -16.36
C MET A 86 3.27 -11.99 -16.61
N LEU A 87 2.03 -12.39 -16.35
CA LEU A 87 1.53 -13.75 -16.61
C LEU A 87 1.58 -14.09 -18.10
N GLU A 88 1.12 -13.18 -18.97
CA GLU A 88 1.19 -13.33 -20.42
C GLU A 88 2.65 -13.45 -20.87
N GLN A 89 3.52 -12.56 -20.37
CA GLN A 89 4.94 -12.59 -20.71
C GLN A 89 5.60 -13.93 -20.35
N ILE A 90 5.33 -14.50 -19.17
CA ILE A 90 5.96 -15.78 -18.80
C ILE A 90 5.43 -16.95 -19.62
N LEU A 91 4.15 -16.93 -20.00
CA LEU A 91 3.55 -17.97 -20.86
C LEU A 91 4.16 -17.94 -22.26
N ASP A 92 4.35 -16.74 -22.83
CA ASP A 92 4.99 -16.56 -24.14
C ASP A 92 6.46 -17.03 -24.15
N HIS A 93 7.11 -17.03 -22.97
CA HIS A 93 8.46 -17.55 -22.78
C HIS A 93 8.51 -19.01 -22.30
N GLY A 94 7.40 -19.74 -22.40
CA GLY A 94 7.34 -21.19 -22.22
C GLY A 94 7.24 -21.66 -20.76
N VAL A 95 6.92 -20.77 -19.82
CA VAL A 95 6.66 -21.18 -18.43
C VAL A 95 5.38 -22.02 -18.37
N ARG A 96 5.45 -23.15 -17.66
CA ARG A 96 4.29 -24.01 -17.40
C ARG A 96 3.63 -23.61 -16.08
N ILE A 97 2.32 -23.38 -16.12
CA ILE A 97 1.54 -23.04 -14.93
C ILE A 97 0.77 -24.26 -14.45
N LEU A 98 1.01 -24.65 -13.20
CA LEU A 98 0.33 -25.76 -12.54
C LEU A 98 -0.56 -25.22 -11.42
N LYS A 99 -1.87 -25.14 -11.68
CA LYS A 99 -2.86 -24.71 -10.69
C LYS A 99 -3.13 -25.84 -9.69
N SER A 100 -2.44 -25.80 -8.56
CA SER A 100 -2.51 -26.83 -7.51
C SER A 100 -2.07 -26.25 -6.17
N LYS A 101 -2.41 -26.96 -5.09
CA LYS A 101 -1.94 -26.67 -3.74
C LYS A 101 -0.67 -27.48 -3.47
N VAL A 102 0.39 -26.83 -3.00
CA VAL A 102 1.57 -27.53 -2.48
C VAL A 102 1.21 -28.18 -1.15
N THR A 103 1.53 -29.46 -0.99
CA THR A 103 1.23 -30.24 0.21
C THR A 103 2.47 -30.70 0.97
N ASP A 104 3.59 -30.89 0.28
CA ASP A 104 4.86 -31.32 0.89
C ASP A 104 6.06 -30.96 0.01
N ILE A 105 7.26 -30.93 0.58
CA ILE A 105 8.53 -30.68 -0.11
C ILE A 105 9.56 -31.72 0.35
N ALA A 106 9.99 -32.59 -0.55
CA ALA A 106 11.04 -33.56 -0.25
C ALA A 106 12.43 -32.94 -0.37
N LEU A 107 13.27 -33.28 0.60
CA LEU A 107 14.69 -32.96 0.61
C LEU A 107 15.52 -34.23 0.46
N LYS A 108 16.56 -34.16 -0.38
CA LYS A 108 17.58 -35.20 -0.51
C LYS A 108 18.95 -34.60 -0.20
N SER A 109 19.61 -35.13 0.82
CA SER A 109 20.91 -34.62 1.30
C SER A 109 20.90 -33.10 1.59
N GLY A 110 19.80 -32.61 2.17
CA GLY A 110 19.63 -31.19 2.51
C GLY A 110 19.33 -30.25 1.33
N ARG A 111 19.05 -30.79 0.15
CA ARG A 111 18.66 -30.02 -1.04
C ARG A 111 17.24 -30.38 -1.45
N VAL A 112 16.53 -29.42 -2.05
CA VAL A 112 15.22 -29.73 -2.64
C VAL A 112 15.38 -30.77 -3.74
N ASP A 113 14.46 -31.73 -3.75
CA ASP A 113 14.43 -32.85 -4.69
C ASP A 113 13.10 -32.89 -5.43
N SER A 114 11.99 -32.77 -4.69
CA SER A 114 10.64 -32.85 -5.26
C SER A 114 9.66 -31.95 -4.49
N VAL A 115 8.67 -31.40 -5.19
CA VAL A 115 7.53 -30.68 -4.61
C VAL A 115 6.26 -31.46 -4.88
N TYR A 116 5.48 -31.74 -3.83
CA TYR A 116 4.22 -32.47 -3.93
C TYR A 116 3.04 -31.52 -4.01
N HIS A 117 2.13 -31.83 -4.93
CA HIS A 117 0.99 -31.02 -5.29
C HIS A 117 -0.30 -31.82 -5.19
N GLN A 118 -1.37 -31.13 -4.81
CA GLN A 118 -2.73 -31.62 -4.84
C GLN A 118 -3.60 -30.64 -5.63
N SER A 119 -4.24 -31.15 -6.67
CA SER A 119 -5.39 -30.48 -7.31
C SER A 119 -6.68 -31.18 -6.89
N THR A 120 -7.83 -30.76 -7.43
CA THR A 120 -9.14 -31.32 -7.05
C THR A 120 -9.20 -32.85 -7.17
N ASP A 121 -8.60 -33.41 -8.23
CA ASP A 121 -8.81 -34.82 -8.60
C ASP A 121 -7.51 -35.67 -8.60
N GLN A 122 -6.35 -35.04 -8.42
CA GLN A 122 -5.06 -35.71 -8.53
C GLN A 122 -4.03 -35.17 -7.56
N THR A 123 -3.18 -36.08 -7.07
CA THR A 123 -1.90 -35.79 -6.44
C THR A 123 -0.76 -36.13 -7.40
N TYR A 124 0.26 -35.29 -7.44
CA TYR A 124 1.44 -35.49 -8.28
C TYR A 124 2.64 -34.76 -7.68
N ASN A 125 3.84 -35.07 -8.13
CA ASN A 125 5.06 -34.35 -7.76
C ASN A 125 5.74 -33.72 -8.98
N VAL A 126 6.53 -32.69 -8.71
CA VAL A 126 7.45 -32.07 -9.67
C VAL A 126 8.86 -32.19 -9.11
N ASP A 127 9.72 -32.94 -9.80
CA ASP A 127 11.13 -33.04 -9.45
C ASP A 127 11.83 -31.72 -9.78
N THR A 128 12.58 -31.18 -8.83
CA THR A 128 13.32 -29.94 -9.02
C THR A 128 14.50 -29.83 -8.05
N ASN A 129 15.58 -29.23 -8.53
CA ASN A 129 16.75 -28.91 -7.70
C ASN A 129 16.71 -27.49 -7.12
N VAL A 130 15.74 -26.67 -7.55
CA VAL A 130 15.58 -25.27 -7.12
C VAL A 130 14.11 -24.99 -6.88
N LEU A 131 13.82 -24.41 -5.71
CA LEU A 131 12.49 -23.97 -5.32
C LEU A 131 12.55 -22.51 -4.87
N VAL A 132 11.70 -21.68 -5.46
CA VAL A 132 11.47 -20.29 -5.03
C VAL A 132 10.10 -20.23 -4.39
N ILE A 133 10.04 -19.87 -3.10
CA ILE A 133 8.78 -19.78 -2.35
C ILE A 133 8.26 -18.34 -2.44
N ALA A 134 7.25 -18.11 -3.28
CA ALA A 134 6.57 -16.83 -3.45
C ALA A 134 5.10 -16.89 -2.95
N ALA A 135 4.90 -17.48 -1.76
CA ALA A 135 3.57 -17.84 -1.24
C ALA A 135 2.84 -16.70 -0.50
N GLY A 136 3.28 -15.45 -0.65
CA GLY A 136 2.66 -14.29 0.00
C GLY A 136 2.46 -14.51 1.51
N PRO A 137 1.27 -14.20 2.06
CA PRO A 137 0.95 -14.40 3.49
C PRO A 137 1.17 -15.84 4.00
N PHE A 138 1.10 -16.84 3.11
CA PHE A 138 1.26 -18.25 3.44
C PHE A 138 2.71 -18.74 3.44
N VAL A 139 3.71 -17.86 3.32
CA VAL A 139 5.13 -18.23 3.27
C VAL A 139 5.54 -19.14 4.43
N ASN A 140 5.15 -18.83 5.66
CA ASN A 140 5.46 -19.63 6.84
C ASN A 140 4.90 -21.06 6.77
N LYS A 141 3.72 -21.23 6.14
CA LYS A 141 3.07 -22.53 5.96
C LYS A 141 3.83 -23.41 4.97
N ILE A 142 4.45 -22.80 3.96
CA ILE A 142 5.24 -23.54 2.96
C ILE A 142 6.64 -23.82 3.52
N THR A 143 7.29 -22.86 4.17
CA THR A 143 8.65 -23.03 4.69
C THR A 143 8.69 -24.00 5.88
N SER A 144 7.61 -24.14 6.65
CA SER A 144 7.53 -25.13 7.73
C SER A 144 7.59 -26.58 7.23
N MET A 145 7.20 -26.86 5.98
CA MET A 145 7.33 -28.19 5.35
C MET A 145 8.80 -28.65 5.27
N ILE A 146 9.74 -27.69 5.27
CA ILE A 146 11.19 -27.95 5.29
C ILE A 146 11.85 -27.49 6.59
N ASN A 147 11.06 -27.33 7.67
CA ASN A 147 11.51 -26.89 8.99
C ASN A 147 12.24 -25.53 9.00
N VAL A 148 11.88 -24.63 8.08
CA VAL A 148 12.40 -23.25 8.03
C VAL A 148 11.35 -22.29 8.57
N LYS A 149 11.76 -21.46 9.55
CA LYS A 149 10.95 -20.38 10.09
C LYS A 149 11.38 -19.06 9.47
N VAL A 150 10.45 -18.33 8.86
CA VAL A 150 10.66 -16.97 8.36
C VAL A 150 10.01 -16.00 9.34
N PRO A 151 10.64 -14.85 9.67
CA PRO A 151 10.07 -13.87 10.60
C PRO A 151 9.01 -12.99 9.89
N VAL A 152 7.98 -13.62 9.32
CA VAL A 152 6.85 -12.92 8.67
C VAL A 152 5.63 -13.03 9.58
N LEU A 153 4.99 -11.88 9.81
CA LEU A 153 3.70 -11.74 10.48
C LEU A 153 2.70 -11.21 9.44
N ASN A 154 1.41 -11.47 9.65
CA ASN A 154 0.36 -10.98 8.78
C ASN A 154 -0.60 -10.09 9.57
N GLU A 155 -1.02 -8.98 8.97
CA GLU A 155 -1.99 -8.03 9.51
C GLU A 155 -3.09 -7.84 8.47
N LEU A 156 -4.32 -7.56 8.91
CA LEU A 156 -5.44 -7.29 8.00
C LEU A 156 -5.49 -5.78 7.70
N HIS A 157 -5.43 -5.42 6.42
CA HIS A 157 -5.50 -4.03 5.98
C HIS A 157 -6.76 -3.79 5.14
N THR A 158 -7.74 -3.11 5.74
CA THR A 158 -9.02 -2.84 5.08
C THR A 158 -8.97 -1.60 4.22
N LYS A 159 -9.51 -1.72 3.01
CA LYS A 159 -9.72 -0.61 2.09
C LYS A 159 -11.21 -0.43 1.86
N MET A 160 -11.64 0.82 1.83
CA MET A 160 -13.00 1.22 1.48
C MET A 160 -12.99 2.04 0.18
N ALA A 161 -14.01 1.81 -0.63
CA ALA A 161 -14.28 2.61 -1.81
C ALA A 161 -15.62 3.31 -1.61
N PHE A 162 -15.64 4.63 -1.74
CA PHE A 162 -16.86 5.42 -1.57
C PHE A 162 -16.90 6.58 -2.56
N GLN A 163 -18.08 7.17 -2.76
CA GLN A 163 -18.27 8.29 -3.68
C GLN A 163 -17.96 9.61 -2.98
N ASP A 164 -17.05 10.41 -3.55
CA ASP A 164 -16.89 11.82 -3.21
C ASP A 164 -17.94 12.65 -3.95
N TYR A 165 -19.19 12.53 -3.51
CA TYR A 165 -20.35 13.20 -4.12
C TYR A 165 -20.30 14.73 -4.00
N LEU A 166 -19.47 15.26 -3.10
CA LEU A 166 -19.24 16.69 -2.92
C LEU A 166 -18.08 17.21 -3.80
N GLY A 167 -17.28 16.31 -4.39
CA GLY A 167 -16.12 16.68 -5.19
C GLY A 167 -15.06 17.44 -4.40
N VAL A 168 -14.87 17.08 -3.13
CA VAL A 168 -13.91 17.76 -2.24
C VAL A 168 -12.48 17.48 -2.71
N VAL A 169 -12.17 16.24 -3.03
CA VAL A 169 -10.84 15.81 -3.47
C VAL A 169 -10.75 15.96 -4.99
N ALA A 170 -9.72 16.68 -5.44
CA ALA A 170 -9.49 16.87 -6.86
C ALA A 170 -9.25 15.53 -7.57
N ARG A 171 -9.74 15.38 -8.80
CA ARG A 171 -9.64 14.12 -9.55
C ARG A 171 -8.19 13.71 -9.83
N ASP A 172 -7.32 14.70 -9.98
CA ASP A 172 -5.89 14.57 -10.19
C ASP A 172 -5.08 14.55 -8.87
N ALA A 173 -5.73 14.48 -7.71
CA ALA A 173 -5.06 14.30 -6.44
C ALA A 173 -4.13 13.08 -6.50
N PRO A 174 -2.85 13.21 -6.07
CA PRO A 174 -1.95 12.08 -6.01
C PRO A 174 -2.38 11.10 -4.91
N LEU A 175 -1.66 9.99 -4.77
CA LEU A 175 -1.77 9.16 -3.56
C LEU A 175 -1.38 10.01 -2.34
N MET A 176 -2.34 10.26 -1.47
CA MET A 176 -2.14 11.04 -0.25
C MET A 176 -1.98 10.09 0.93
N ILE A 177 -0.96 10.31 1.76
CA ILE A 177 -0.72 9.56 3.00
C ILE A 177 -0.64 10.58 4.13
N TRP A 178 -1.48 10.40 5.15
CA TRP A 178 -1.49 11.23 6.34
C TRP A 178 -0.68 10.54 7.45
N ASP A 179 0.43 11.15 7.86
CA ASP A 179 1.43 10.52 8.74
C ASP A 179 1.07 10.59 10.23
N ASP A 180 0.27 11.59 10.62
CA ASP A 180 -0.13 11.80 12.01
C ASP A 180 -1.35 10.93 12.37
N PRO A 181 -1.53 10.58 13.66
CA PRO A 181 -2.78 9.98 14.13
C PRO A 181 -4.01 10.84 13.80
N VAL A 182 -5.15 10.20 13.59
CA VAL A 182 -6.40 10.85 13.18
C VAL A 182 -7.54 10.45 14.10
N GLN A 183 -8.30 11.43 14.56
CA GLN A 183 -9.63 11.21 15.12
C GLN A 183 -10.67 11.60 14.07
N LEU A 184 -11.58 10.67 13.78
CA LEU A 184 -12.68 10.92 12.86
C LEU A 184 -13.66 11.91 13.50
N SER A 185 -14.10 12.88 12.70
CA SER A 185 -15.05 13.90 13.15
C SER A 185 -16.47 13.40 12.95
N TRP A 186 -17.14 13.06 14.06
CA TRP A 186 -18.53 12.61 14.07
C TRP A 186 -19.44 13.71 14.61
N LEU A 187 -20.64 13.84 14.03
CA LEU A 187 -21.70 14.67 14.61
C LEU A 187 -22.15 14.09 15.97
N PRO A 188 -22.75 14.89 16.87
CA PRO A 188 -23.17 14.41 18.18
C PRO A 188 -24.08 13.17 18.14
N ASP A 189 -25.03 13.15 17.21
CA ASP A 189 -25.97 12.03 17.07
C ASP A 189 -25.29 10.77 16.50
N GLU A 190 -24.42 10.92 15.49
CA GLU A 190 -23.61 9.83 14.94
C GLU A 190 -22.70 9.22 16.01
N ARG A 191 -22.08 10.07 16.83
CA ARG A 191 -21.24 9.63 17.93
C ARG A 191 -22.03 8.81 18.95
N ALA A 192 -23.23 9.26 19.31
CA ALA A 192 -24.10 8.55 20.25
C ALA A 192 -24.53 7.18 19.70
N GLU A 193 -24.82 7.08 18.40
CA GLU A 193 -25.12 5.82 17.71
C GLU A 193 -23.92 4.87 17.75
N LEU A 194 -22.74 5.33 17.34
CA LEU A 194 -21.50 4.55 17.36
C LEU A 194 -21.09 4.10 18.78
N GLU A 195 -21.38 4.90 19.80
CA GLU A 195 -21.08 4.55 21.19
C GLU A 195 -21.99 3.42 21.72
N SER A 196 -23.23 3.36 21.21
CA SER A 196 -24.25 2.42 21.65
C SER A 196 -24.01 0.97 21.20
N ASP A 197 -23.23 0.76 20.14
CA ASP A 197 -22.88 -0.56 19.60
C ASP A 197 -21.38 -0.85 19.79
N GLU A 198 -21.09 -1.89 20.58
CA GLU A 198 -19.72 -2.36 20.86
C GLU A 198 -18.91 -2.66 19.59
N SER A 199 -19.56 -3.14 18.52
CA SER A 199 -18.91 -3.47 17.25
C SER A 199 -18.43 -2.25 16.45
N THR A 200 -18.93 -1.06 16.80
CA THR A 200 -18.62 0.20 16.10
C THR A 200 -17.85 1.20 16.96
N ARG A 201 -17.74 0.95 18.28
CA ARG A 201 -17.10 1.86 19.24
C ARG A 201 -15.65 2.20 18.89
N TRP A 202 -14.93 1.30 18.25
CA TRP A 202 -13.56 1.52 17.77
C TRP A 202 -13.44 2.70 16.78
N LEU A 203 -14.51 3.06 16.06
CA LEU A 203 -14.56 4.23 15.17
C LEU A 203 -14.47 5.57 15.92
N LEU A 204 -14.64 5.56 17.26
CA LEU A 204 -14.51 6.73 18.13
C LEU A 204 -13.11 6.89 18.71
N GLU A 205 -12.23 5.90 18.52
CA GLU A 205 -10.86 5.91 19.00
C GLU A 205 -9.94 6.69 18.04
N GLU A 206 -8.72 6.97 18.49
CA GLU A 206 -7.69 7.58 17.64
C GLU A 206 -7.06 6.50 16.74
N PHE A 207 -7.05 6.76 15.44
CA PHE A 207 -6.43 5.90 14.45
C PHE A 207 -4.94 6.20 14.36
N PRO A 208 -4.08 5.17 14.27
CA PRO A 208 -2.69 5.33 13.87
C PRO A 208 -2.55 6.13 12.57
N GLY A 209 -1.38 6.76 12.41
CA GLY A 209 -0.98 7.37 11.15
C GLY A 209 -0.88 6.36 10.00
N GLY A 210 -0.71 6.87 8.78
CA GLY A 210 -0.61 6.07 7.56
C GLY A 210 -1.92 5.87 6.82
N MET A 211 -3.00 6.52 7.26
CA MET A 211 -4.24 6.61 6.49
C MET A 211 -3.94 7.19 5.12
N HIS A 212 -4.43 6.56 4.07
CA HIS A 212 -4.13 7.02 2.72
C HIS A 212 -5.31 6.86 1.78
N PHE A 213 -5.39 7.78 0.82
CA PHE A 213 -6.44 7.77 -0.18
C PHE A 213 -5.91 8.18 -1.54
N ARG A 214 -6.68 7.81 -2.55
CA ARG A 214 -6.54 8.35 -3.91
C ARG A 214 -7.89 8.31 -4.63
N PRO A 215 -8.09 9.18 -5.62
CA PRO A 215 -9.10 8.97 -6.66
C PRO A 215 -8.90 7.63 -7.38
N ASP A 216 -10.00 6.94 -7.69
CA ASP A 216 -10.02 5.63 -8.36
C ASP A 216 -11.02 5.60 -9.52
N GLY A 217 -10.73 4.78 -10.54
CA GLY A 217 -11.56 4.65 -11.76
C GLY A 217 -11.13 5.56 -12.92
N GLY A 218 -12.05 5.78 -13.88
CA GLY A 218 -11.83 6.65 -15.05
C GLY A 218 -11.91 8.15 -14.75
N VAL A 219 -11.77 9.00 -15.77
CA VAL A 219 -11.74 10.47 -15.64
C VAL A 219 -12.96 11.02 -14.88
N ASP A 220 -14.15 10.49 -15.16
CA ASP A 220 -15.42 10.94 -14.55
C ASP A 220 -15.82 10.13 -13.30
N SER A 221 -14.94 9.27 -12.80
CA SER A 221 -15.23 8.44 -11.63
C SER A 221 -15.26 9.30 -10.36
N PRO A 222 -16.35 9.24 -9.56
CA PRO A 222 -16.43 9.94 -8.28
C PRO A 222 -15.82 9.11 -7.13
N ILE A 223 -15.19 7.98 -7.42
CA ILE A 223 -14.75 7.04 -6.39
C ILE A 223 -13.44 7.50 -5.75
N LEU A 224 -13.43 7.58 -4.42
CA LEU A 224 -12.24 7.59 -3.60
C LEU A 224 -12.00 6.21 -3.02
N LEU A 225 -10.78 5.72 -3.19
CA LEU A 225 -10.29 4.54 -2.49
C LEU A 225 -9.48 5.03 -1.28
N MET A 226 -9.84 4.56 -0.09
CA MET A 226 -9.16 4.90 1.16
C MET A 226 -8.77 3.63 1.92
N GLN A 227 -7.57 3.61 2.48
CA GLN A 227 -7.15 2.63 3.47
C GLN A 227 -7.12 3.31 4.84
N LEU A 228 -7.77 2.66 5.81
CA LEU A 228 -7.71 3.07 7.21
C LEU A 228 -6.65 2.22 7.92
N SER A 229 -5.81 2.84 8.74
CA SER A 229 -4.79 2.16 9.54
C SER A 229 -5.41 1.62 10.84
N TYR A 230 -6.25 0.58 10.78
CA TYR A 230 -6.85 -0.06 11.95
C TYR A 230 -6.76 -1.59 11.85
N GLY A 231 -6.98 -2.29 12.97
CA GLY A 231 -6.96 -3.77 12.98
C GLY A 231 -5.58 -4.37 12.74
N LEU A 232 -4.52 -3.73 13.27
CA LEU A 232 -3.11 -4.13 13.11
C LEU A 232 -2.72 -5.35 13.97
N ASP A 233 -3.69 -6.13 14.43
CA ASP A 233 -3.42 -7.35 15.16
C ASP A 233 -2.82 -8.39 14.23
N VAL A 234 -1.87 -9.16 14.75
CA VAL A 234 -1.29 -10.28 14.01
C VAL A 234 -2.36 -11.35 13.86
N VAL A 235 -2.63 -11.73 12.61
CA VAL A 235 -3.63 -12.74 12.26
C VAL A 235 -3.02 -13.91 11.49
N GLU A 236 -3.63 -15.08 11.62
CA GLU A 236 -3.32 -16.21 10.74
C GLU A 236 -4.02 -16.00 9.39
N PRO A 237 -3.29 -16.13 8.26
CA PRO A 237 -3.86 -15.88 6.95
C PRO A 237 -4.88 -16.97 6.58
N VAL A 238 -6.07 -16.55 6.19
CA VAL A 238 -7.13 -17.42 5.65
C VAL A 238 -7.45 -17.04 4.21
N TRP A 239 -7.94 -18.00 3.44
CA TRP A 239 -8.41 -17.77 2.07
C TRP A 239 -9.83 -18.32 1.88
N PRO A 240 -10.80 -17.50 1.41
CA PRO A 240 -10.67 -16.06 1.21
C PRO A 240 -10.40 -15.33 2.54
N PRO A 241 -9.78 -14.13 2.52
CA PRO A 241 -9.66 -13.29 3.72
C PRO A 241 -11.04 -13.06 4.35
N GLN A 242 -11.10 -13.07 5.68
CA GLN A 242 -12.30 -12.83 6.48
C GLN A 242 -12.16 -11.53 7.26
#